data_AF-A0ABD0V608-F1
#
_entry.id   AF-A0ABD0V608-F1
#
_cell.length_a   1.000
_cell.length_b   1.000
_cell.length_c   1.000
_cell.angle_alpha   90.00
_cell.angle_beta   90.00
_cell.angle_gamma   90.00
#
_symmetry.space_group_name_H-M   'P 1'
#
loop_
_entity.id
_entity.type
_entity.pdbx_description
1 polymer ?
#
loop_
_entity_poly.entity_id
_entity_poly.type
_entity_poly.pdbx_seq_one_letter_code
_entity_poly.pdbx_strand_id
1 'polypeptide(L)'
;MASSGFLTLCPSYLLSKPAFLLFPLRRLSFLRIAASSSSSSSTEFKISFAPSSTKTLVPDPSPHNPSAPPLPLVIPWIVRDENGNLKLQATPPAGFLQAMSEPKLSPIKKKKKKELASAPKQSKAARRFYNQNIKESKRLSKVLAAAGVASRRSSEELIFEGKVTVNGSVCTSPQTRVDLSKDSIYVNGNRLSKRLPPKLHFALNKPKGYICSNGKEPKSVVSLFDDYWKSWNKTNPGIPRPRLFTAGRLDVATTGLIIVTNDGDFAQQISHPSSKFTKEYIATIEGTIHRRHLIAISEGTEVEGVHCVPDYVELLPAQPDVPRPRLRIVVHEGRNHEVRELIKNAGLQIHSLKRVRIGGFRLPSDLGLGKYTELKEADLKLLGREIQGST
;
A
#
# COMPACT_ATOMS: atom_id res chain seq x y z
N MET A 1 -38.69 -8.66 68.60
CA MET A 1 -38.10 -9.36 67.44
C MET A 1 -39.26 -9.84 66.57
N ALA A 2 -39.63 -9.04 65.58
CA ALA A 2 -40.78 -9.28 64.72
C ALA A 2 -40.28 -9.67 63.32
N SER A 3 -40.76 -10.82 62.84
CA SER A 3 -40.46 -11.39 61.53
C SER A 3 -41.40 -10.79 60.49
N SER A 4 -40.84 -10.15 59.46
CA SER A 4 -41.56 -9.58 58.32
C SER A 4 -41.46 -10.52 57.11
N GLY A 5 -42.57 -11.17 56.78
CA GLY A 5 -42.76 -11.93 55.55
C GLY A 5 -43.11 -11.02 54.38
N PHE A 6 -42.36 -11.15 53.29
CA PHE A 6 -42.56 -10.47 52.01
C PHE A 6 -43.67 -11.17 51.20
N LEU A 7 -44.67 -10.39 50.78
CA LEU A 7 -45.69 -10.78 49.79
C LEU A 7 -45.31 -10.19 48.44
N THR A 8 -45.10 -11.08 47.47
CA THR A 8 -44.81 -10.84 46.05
C THR A 8 -46.07 -10.41 45.29
N LEU A 9 -46.00 -9.28 44.57
CA LEU A 9 -46.98 -8.81 43.59
C LEU A 9 -46.39 -8.92 42.17
N CYS A 10 -47.01 -9.77 41.34
CA CYS A 10 -46.78 -9.86 39.90
C CYS A 10 -47.47 -8.70 39.17
N PRO A 11 -46.85 -8.04 38.17
CA PRO A 11 -47.56 -7.25 37.18
C PRO A 11 -47.79 -8.06 35.90
N SER A 12 -49.04 -8.11 35.49
CA SER A 12 -49.59 -8.67 34.26
C SER A 12 -49.15 -7.84 33.04
N TYR A 13 -48.50 -8.51 32.08
CA TYR A 13 -48.14 -7.93 30.78
C TYR A 13 -49.34 -7.95 29.82
N LEU A 14 -49.73 -6.76 29.36
CA LEU A 14 -50.64 -6.53 28.24
C LEU A 14 -49.95 -6.92 26.91
N LEU A 15 -50.50 -7.93 26.22
CA LEU A 15 -50.16 -8.23 24.82
C LEU A 15 -50.90 -7.27 23.88
N SER A 16 -50.14 -6.39 23.22
CA SER A 16 -50.59 -5.60 22.06
C SER A 16 -50.09 -6.26 20.78
N LYS A 17 -51.01 -6.60 19.87
CA LYS A 17 -50.74 -7.16 18.53
C LYS A 17 -50.37 -6.03 17.55
N PRO A 18 -49.36 -6.20 16.67
CA PRO A 18 -49.26 -5.38 15.48
C PRO A 18 -49.94 -6.08 14.28
N ALA A 19 -50.82 -5.32 13.62
CA ALA A 19 -51.49 -5.68 12.38
C ALA A 19 -50.48 -5.75 11.22
N PHE A 20 -50.52 -6.85 10.48
CA PHE A 20 -49.85 -6.99 9.19
C PHE A 20 -50.65 -6.25 8.11
N LEU A 21 -50.08 -5.17 7.58
CA LEU A 21 -50.56 -4.55 6.34
C LEU A 21 -49.72 -5.04 5.17
N LEU A 22 -50.36 -5.85 4.32
CA LEU A 22 -49.89 -6.32 3.03
C LEU A 22 -49.89 -5.16 2.03
N PHE A 23 -48.72 -4.83 1.48
CA PHE A 23 -48.59 -3.96 0.30
C PHE A 23 -48.44 -4.83 -0.97
N PRO A 24 -49.11 -4.50 -2.08
CA PRO A 24 -49.08 -5.32 -3.29
C PRO A 24 -47.80 -5.07 -4.10
N LEU A 25 -47.18 -6.18 -4.53
CA LEU A 25 -46.08 -6.22 -5.50
C LEU A 25 -46.58 -5.77 -6.88
N ARG A 26 -46.17 -4.57 -7.32
CA ARG A 26 -46.33 -4.12 -8.70
C ARG A 26 -45.20 -4.71 -9.55
N ARG A 27 -45.52 -5.72 -10.37
CA ARG A 27 -44.66 -6.22 -11.46
C ARG A 27 -44.42 -5.09 -12.47
N LEU A 28 -43.17 -4.70 -12.66
CA LEU A 28 -42.75 -3.88 -13.80
C LEU A 28 -42.31 -4.80 -14.94
N SER A 29 -42.90 -4.57 -16.10
CA SER A 29 -42.70 -5.22 -17.37
C SER A 29 -41.29 -4.94 -17.92
N PHE A 30 -40.56 -6.00 -18.24
CA PHE A 30 -39.33 -5.92 -19.03
C PHE A 30 -39.68 -5.55 -20.48
N LEU A 31 -39.40 -4.31 -20.87
CA LEU A 31 -39.33 -3.89 -22.27
C LEU A 31 -38.08 -4.53 -22.91
N ARG A 32 -38.30 -5.48 -23.82
CA ARG A 32 -37.29 -5.95 -24.78
C ARG A 32 -37.12 -4.87 -25.84
N ILE A 33 -35.97 -4.19 -25.83
CA ILE A 33 -35.52 -3.39 -26.96
C ILE A 33 -34.64 -4.29 -27.82
N ALA A 34 -35.10 -4.56 -29.04
CA ALA A 34 -34.29 -5.14 -30.09
C ALA A 34 -33.33 -4.07 -30.60
N ALA A 35 -32.02 -4.31 -30.48
CA ALA A 35 -30.99 -3.53 -31.15
C ALA A 35 -30.43 -4.37 -32.31
N SER A 36 -30.63 -3.85 -33.51
CA SER A 36 -30.05 -4.31 -34.76
C SER A 36 -28.52 -4.27 -34.71
N SER A 37 -27.89 -5.38 -35.10
CA SER A 37 -26.45 -5.49 -35.30
C SER A 37 -26.06 -4.80 -36.61
N SER A 38 -25.45 -3.62 -36.52
CA SER A 38 -24.68 -3.03 -37.62
C SER A 38 -23.24 -3.54 -37.55
N SER A 39 -22.74 -3.97 -38.69
CA SER A 39 -21.39 -4.48 -38.93
C SER A 39 -20.34 -3.36 -38.80
N SER A 40 -19.37 -3.54 -37.91
CA SER A 40 -18.13 -2.76 -37.90
C SER A 40 -16.98 -3.62 -38.40
N SER A 41 -16.36 -3.24 -39.52
CA SER A 41 -15.18 -3.90 -40.08
C SER A 41 -13.98 -3.75 -39.15
N SER A 42 -13.47 -4.87 -38.66
CA SER A 42 -12.17 -4.95 -38.00
C SER A 42 -11.06 -4.99 -39.05
N THR A 43 -10.19 -3.98 -39.09
CA THR A 43 -8.94 -4.01 -39.84
C THR A 43 -7.93 -4.92 -39.13
N GLU A 44 -7.71 -6.09 -39.72
CA GLU A 44 -6.78 -7.11 -39.25
C GLU A 44 -5.37 -6.82 -39.81
N PHE A 45 -4.44 -6.41 -38.95
CA PHE A 45 -3.03 -6.24 -39.33
C PHE A 45 -2.31 -7.60 -39.32
N LYS A 46 -2.08 -8.18 -40.51
CA LYS A 46 -1.23 -9.36 -40.68
C LYS A 46 0.25 -8.97 -40.67
N ILE A 47 0.98 -9.36 -39.62
CA ILE A 47 2.43 -9.39 -39.61
C ILE A 47 2.86 -10.84 -39.80
N SER A 48 3.40 -11.18 -40.97
CA SER A 48 3.97 -12.49 -41.28
C SER A 48 5.45 -12.51 -40.87
N PHE A 49 5.81 -13.40 -39.94
CA PHE A 49 7.21 -13.73 -39.66
C PHE A 49 7.67 -14.87 -40.58
N ALA A 50 8.83 -14.69 -41.21
CA ALA A 50 9.45 -15.70 -42.07
C ALA A 50 9.81 -16.96 -41.27
N PRO A 51 9.64 -18.18 -41.82
CA PRO A 51 9.98 -19.41 -41.13
C PRO A 51 11.50 -19.60 -41.05
N SER A 52 11.96 -20.17 -39.94
CA SER A 52 13.35 -20.55 -39.73
C SER A 52 13.75 -21.69 -40.66
N SER A 53 14.81 -21.50 -41.44
CA SER A 53 15.39 -22.57 -42.26
C SER A 53 16.11 -23.59 -41.37
N THR A 54 15.66 -24.84 -41.44
CA THR A 54 16.32 -26.04 -40.95
C THR A 54 17.69 -26.23 -41.61
N LYS A 55 18.72 -26.51 -40.82
CA LYS A 55 19.95 -27.16 -41.29
C LYS A 55 20.28 -28.35 -40.40
N THR A 56 19.99 -29.51 -40.99
CA THR A 56 20.59 -30.85 -40.95
C THR A 56 21.71 -31.11 -39.94
N LEU A 57 21.52 -32.18 -39.17
CA LEU A 57 22.46 -32.87 -38.29
C LEU A 57 23.41 -33.81 -39.08
N VAL A 58 24.48 -34.23 -38.39
CA VAL A 58 25.33 -35.45 -38.52
C VAL A 58 26.74 -35.21 -39.12
N PRO A 59 27.83 -35.89 -38.66
CA PRO A 59 28.13 -36.56 -37.37
C PRO A 59 29.43 -36.08 -36.67
N ASP A 60 29.54 -36.42 -35.38
CA ASP A 60 30.77 -36.44 -34.57
C ASP A 60 31.85 -37.41 -35.12
N PRO A 61 33.12 -37.17 -34.76
CA PRO A 61 33.99 -38.24 -34.30
C PRO A 61 34.56 -37.95 -32.89
N SER A 62 34.34 -38.88 -31.96
CA SER A 62 35.03 -38.99 -30.67
C SER A 62 36.43 -39.65 -30.85
N PRO A 63 37.35 -39.73 -29.85
CA PRO A 63 37.16 -39.54 -28.40
C PRO A 63 38.27 -38.81 -27.60
N HIS A 64 37.90 -38.41 -26.37
CA HIS A 64 38.69 -38.22 -25.13
C HIS A 64 39.99 -37.36 -25.06
N ASN A 65 39.95 -36.30 -24.24
CA ASN A 65 41.00 -35.99 -23.24
C ASN A 65 40.46 -35.02 -22.13
N PRO A 66 40.35 -35.41 -20.84
CA PRO A 66 39.74 -34.56 -19.80
C PRO A 66 40.78 -33.82 -18.94
N SER A 67 41.75 -33.12 -19.54
CA SER A 67 42.73 -32.32 -18.78
C SER A 67 43.35 -31.15 -19.56
N ALA A 68 42.54 -30.25 -20.11
CA ALA A 68 43.04 -28.98 -20.65
C ALA A 68 42.12 -27.81 -20.26
N PRO A 69 42.67 -26.65 -19.85
CA PRO A 69 41.87 -25.47 -19.51
C PRO A 69 41.18 -24.92 -20.78
N PRO A 70 40.01 -24.29 -20.65
CA PRO A 70 39.27 -23.78 -21.82
C PRO A 70 40.10 -22.74 -22.56
N LEU A 71 40.35 -22.97 -23.85
CA LEU A 71 40.98 -22.00 -24.73
C LEU A 71 40.10 -20.73 -24.78
N PRO A 72 40.68 -19.52 -24.64
CA PRO A 72 39.90 -18.29 -24.73
C PRO A 72 39.29 -18.17 -26.14
N LEU A 73 38.00 -17.85 -26.20
CA LEU A 73 37.30 -17.49 -27.43
C LEU A 73 37.98 -16.26 -28.05
N VAL A 74 38.88 -16.47 -29.01
CA VAL A 74 39.49 -15.40 -29.79
C VAL A 74 38.48 -14.97 -30.85
N ILE A 75 37.86 -13.82 -30.64
CA ILE A 75 36.99 -13.19 -31.66
C ILE A 75 37.90 -12.71 -32.80
N PRO A 76 37.77 -13.24 -34.03
CA PRO A 76 38.62 -12.83 -35.14
C PRO A 76 38.31 -11.38 -35.56
N TRP A 77 39.36 -10.63 -35.87
CA TRP A 77 39.28 -9.25 -36.36
C TRP A 77 38.90 -9.25 -37.84
N ILE A 78 37.90 -8.45 -38.21
CA ILE A 78 37.55 -8.19 -39.61
C ILE A 78 38.38 -7.00 -40.08
N VAL A 79 39.31 -7.24 -41.00
CA VAL A 79 40.21 -6.22 -41.57
C VAL A 79 40.00 -6.15 -43.09
N ARG A 80 40.09 -4.95 -43.68
CA ARG A 80 40.10 -4.79 -45.13
C ARG A 80 41.52 -4.95 -45.66
N ASP A 81 41.69 -5.76 -46.70
CA ASP A 81 42.95 -5.82 -47.43
C ASP A 81 43.14 -4.61 -48.37
N GLU A 82 44.33 -4.49 -48.95
CA GLU A 82 44.73 -3.39 -49.82
C GLU A 82 43.83 -3.25 -51.07
N ASN A 83 43.10 -4.32 -51.42
CA ASN A 83 42.15 -4.36 -52.53
C ASN A 83 40.70 -4.08 -52.09
N GLY A 84 40.47 -3.76 -50.81
CA GLY A 84 39.17 -3.38 -50.25
C GLY A 84 38.28 -4.55 -49.78
N ASN A 85 38.77 -5.79 -49.83
CA ASN A 85 38.00 -6.98 -49.45
C ASN A 85 38.15 -7.29 -47.95
N LEU A 86 37.07 -7.77 -47.32
CA LEU A 86 37.05 -8.11 -45.89
C LEU A 86 37.69 -9.49 -45.65
N LYS A 87 38.68 -9.56 -44.76
CA LYS A 87 39.34 -10.79 -44.32
C LYS A 87 39.32 -10.90 -42.79
N LEU A 88 39.18 -12.13 -42.29
CA LEU A 88 39.24 -12.44 -40.88
C LEU A 88 40.69 -12.74 -40.46
N GLN A 89 41.16 -12.11 -39.39
CA GLN A 89 42.50 -12.32 -38.83
C GLN A 89 42.42 -12.61 -37.33
N ALA A 90 43.23 -13.55 -36.85
CA ALA A 90 43.25 -13.93 -35.43
C ALA A 90 44.01 -12.92 -34.54
N THR A 91 44.90 -12.13 -35.12
CA THR A 91 45.71 -11.11 -34.42
C THR A 91 45.21 -9.69 -34.70
N PRO A 92 45.24 -8.79 -33.72
CA PRO A 92 44.79 -7.41 -33.90
C PRO A 92 45.65 -6.68 -34.93
N PRO A 93 45.06 -5.81 -35.77
CA PRO A 93 45.80 -5.08 -36.79
C PRO A 93 46.85 -4.14 -36.18
N ALA A 94 48.01 -4.02 -36.83
CA ALA A 94 49.20 -3.34 -36.28
C ALA A 94 48.95 -1.90 -35.79
N GLY A 95 48.10 -1.13 -36.50
CA GLY A 95 47.73 0.23 -36.08
C GLY A 95 47.00 0.29 -34.73
N PHE A 96 46.31 -0.78 -34.34
CA PHE A 96 45.65 -0.88 -33.04
C PHE A 96 46.66 -1.10 -31.91
N LEU A 97 47.70 -1.92 -32.14
CA LEU A 97 48.78 -2.14 -31.18
C LEU A 97 49.61 -0.87 -30.97
N GLN A 98 49.86 -0.12 -32.04
CA GLN A 98 50.60 1.14 -31.99
C GLN A 98 49.84 2.25 -31.24
N ALA A 99 48.51 2.27 -31.34
CA ALA A 99 47.66 3.19 -30.58
C ALA A 99 47.61 2.90 -29.07
N MET A 100 47.85 1.65 -28.66
CA MET A 100 47.90 1.23 -27.25
C MET A 100 49.27 1.47 -26.62
N SER A 101 50.35 1.52 -27.41
CA SER A 101 51.73 1.66 -26.91
C SER A 101 52.23 3.12 -26.82
N GLU A 102 51.50 4.10 -27.37
CA GLU A 102 51.94 5.49 -27.35
C GLU A 102 51.30 6.29 -26.19
N PRO A 103 52.06 6.67 -25.14
CA PRO A 103 51.61 7.66 -24.18
C PRO A 103 51.65 9.04 -24.84
N LYS A 104 50.49 9.56 -25.29
CA LYS A 104 50.37 10.93 -25.78
C LYS A 104 50.60 11.95 -24.65
N LEU A 105 51.85 12.33 -24.44
CA LEU A 105 52.24 13.55 -23.75
C LEU A 105 52.47 14.65 -24.79
N SER A 106 51.51 15.56 -24.93
CA SER A 106 51.75 16.89 -25.53
C SER A 106 50.90 17.95 -24.81
N PRO A 107 51.44 19.14 -24.52
CA PRO A 107 50.78 20.14 -23.68
C PRO A 107 49.80 20.96 -24.51
N ILE A 108 48.51 20.60 -24.44
CA ILE A 108 47.45 21.35 -25.11
C ILE A 108 46.89 22.40 -24.16
N LYS A 109 47.09 23.67 -24.55
CA LYS A 109 46.51 24.89 -23.98
C LYS A 109 45.07 24.67 -23.52
N LYS A 110 44.74 25.18 -22.32
CA LYS A 110 43.40 25.19 -21.70
C LYS A 110 42.31 25.64 -22.68
N LYS A 111 41.70 24.69 -23.39
CA LYS A 111 40.39 24.82 -24.04
C LYS A 111 39.44 23.93 -23.26
N LYS A 112 38.51 24.57 -22.54
CA LYS A 112 37.42 23.96 -21.76
C LYS A 112 36.83 22.75 -22.50
N LYS A 113 37.05 21.55 -21.97
CA LYS A 113 36.29 20.36 -22.32
C LYS A 113 34.83 20.61 -21.95
N LYS A 114 33.95 20.52 -22.95
CA LYS A 114 32.49 20.49 -22.80
C LYS A 114 32.16 19.14 -22.16
N GLU A 115 31.98 19.12 -20.84
CA GLU A 115 31.48 17.96 -20.11
C GLU A 115 30.04 17.66 -20.55
N LEU A 116 29.78 16.37 -20.72
CA LEU A 116 28.46 15.78 -20.91
C LEU A 116 27.59 16.15 -19.70
N ALA A 117 26.65 17.08 -19.91
CA ALA A 117 25.51 17.46 -19.07
C ALA A 117 25.67 17.32 -17.54
N SER A 118 26.49 18.19 -16.93
CA SER A 118 26.42 18.46 -15.50
C SER A 118 25.06 19.06 -15.12
N ALA A 119 24.42 18.55 -14.07
CA ALA A 119 23.26 19.17 -13.43
C ALA A 119 23.44 20.70 -13.30
N PRO A 120 22.38 21.51 -13.50
CA PRO A 120 22.53 22.96 -13.59
C PRO A 120 23.25 23.51 -12.36
N LYS A 121 24.28 24.32 -12.60
CA LYS A 121 25.10 25.02 -11.59
C LYS A 121 24.28 26.11 -10.90
N GLN A 122 23.22 25.73 -10.21
CA GLN A 122 22.54 26.65 -9.30
C GLN A 122 23.44 26.90 -8.09
N SER A 123 23.61 28.17 -7.71
CA SER A 123 24.33 28.55 -6.49
C SER A 123 23.72 27.83 -5.28
N LYS A 124 24.49 27.61 -4.21
CA LYS A 124 23.94 27.02 -2.98
C LYS A 124 22.69 27.77 -2.48
N ALA A 125 22.63 29.08 -2.69
CA ALA A 125 21.46 29.91 -2.41
C ALA A 125 20.27 29.61 -3.33
N ALA A 126 20.47 29.53 -4.65
CA ALA A 126 19.41 29.15 -5.58
C ALA A 126 18.89 27.72 -5.30
N ARG A 127 19.79 26.78 -4.97
CA ARG A 127 19.43 25.43 -4.55
C ARG A 127 18.60 25.43 -3.27
N ARG A 128 18.97 26.23 -2.27
CA ARG A 128 18.18 26.40 -1.03
C ARG A 128 16.79 26.99 -1.33
N PHE A 129 16.73 28.06 -2.12
CA PHE A 129 15.48 28.69 -2.52
C PHE A 129 14.54 27.75 -3.30
N TYR A 130 15.09 27.04 -4.30
CA TYR A 130 14.32 26.04 -5.04
C TYR A 130 13.86 24.89 -4.15
N ASN A 131 14.74 24.35 -3.30
CA ASN A 131 14.37 23.27 -2.39
C ASN A 131 13.29 23.72 -1.39
N GLN A 132 13.34 24.96 -0.91
CA GLN A 132 12.35 25.52 -0.01
C GLN A 132 10.98 25.68 -0.69
N ASN A 133 10.93 26.28 -1.89
CA ASN A 133 9.69 26.39 -2.66
C ASN A 133 9.14 25.03 -3.13
N ILE A 134 10.01 24.07 -3.45
CA ILE A 134 9.60 22.69 -3.77
C ILE A 134 9.05 21.97 -2.53
N LYS A 135 9.57 22.28 -1.33
CA LYS A 135 9.09 21.73 -0.07
C LYS A 135 7.72 22.30 0.33
N GLU A 136 7.47 23.57 0.04
CA GLU A 136 6.19 24.24 0.29
C GLU A 136 5.10 23.85 -0.72
N SER A 137 5.48 23.67 -1.98
CA SER A 137 4.53 23.30 -3.04
C SER A 137 4.18 21.81 -3.00
N LYS A 138 2.89 21.50 -2.80
CA LYS A 138 2.35 20.14 -2.73
C LYS A 138 1.51 19.84 -3.95
N ARG A 139 1.46 18.57 -4.36
CA ARG A 139 0.58 18.12 -5.45
C ARG A 139 -0.88 18.46 -5.12
N LEU A 140 -1.61 19.03 -6.08
CA LEU A 140 -3.00 19.48 -5.92
C LEU A 140 -3.89 18.37 -5.35
N SER A 141 -3.80 17.13 -5.85
CA SER A 141 -4.59 16.01 -5.32
C SER A 141 -4.27 15.68 -3.85
N LYS A 142 -3.02 15.88 -3.40
CA LYS A 142 -2.64 15.71 -1.98
C LYS A 142 -3.24 16.83 -1.12
N VAL A 143 -3.26 18.06 -1.63
CA VAL A 143 -3.82 19.22 -0.92
C VAL A 143 -5.34 19.09 -0.77
N LEU A 144 -6.05 18.71 -1.83
CA LEU A 144 -7.50 18.46 -1.78
C LEU A 144 -7.87 17.35 -0.80
N ALA A 145 -7.10 16.25 -0.81
CA ALA A 145 -7.31 15.15 0.12
C ALA A 145 -7.05 15.56 1.58
N ALA A 146 -5.96 16.31 1.84
CA ALA A 146 -5.64 16.81 3.18
C ALA A 146 -6.69 17.80 3.70
N ALA A 147 -7.31 18.59 2.82
CA ALA A 147 -8.41 19.48 3.15
C ALA A 147 -9.75 18.75 3.38
N GLY A 148 -9.80 17.43 3.21
CA GLY A 148 -10.99 16.61 3.45
C GLY A 148 -11.99 16.55 2.30
N VAL A 149 -11.65 17.08 1.11
CA VAL A 149 -12.56 17.16 -0.04
C VAL A 149 -12.97 15.77 -0.52
N ALA A 150 -11.98 14.91 -0.78
CA ALA A 150 -12.21 13.55 -1.24
C ALA A 150 -10.99 12.65 -0.95
N SER A 151 -11.05 11.37 -1.34
CA SER A 151 -9.85 10.54 -1.38
C SER A 151 -8.85 11.10 -2.40
N ARG A 152 -7.56 10.77 -2.29
CA ARG A 152 -6.56 11.25 -3.27
C ARG A 152 -6.93 10.90 -4.71
N ARG A 153 -7.42 9.68 -4.97
CA ARG A 153 -7.85 9.24 -6.32
C ARG A 153 -9.09 9.98 -6.78
N SER A 154 -10.09 10.10 -5.91
CA SER A 154 -11.31 10.87 -6.21
C SER A 154 -11.03 12.36 -6.40
N SER A 155 -10.02 12.91 -5.73
CA SER A 155 -9.55 14.27 -5.99
C SER A 155 -8.90 14.40 -7.38
N GLU A 156 -8.23 13.35 -7.87
CA GLU A 156 -7.70 13.33 -9.24
C GLU A 156 -8.82 13.26 -10.27
N GLU A 157 -9.87 12.47 -10.02
CA GLU A 157 -11.10 12.44 -10.84
C GLU A 157 -11.75 13.82 -10.93
N LEU A 158 -11.93 14.53 -9.81
CA LEU A 158 -12.46 15.90 -9.80
C LEU A 158 -11.60 16.88 -10.62
N ILE A 159 -10.27 16.71 -10.59
CA ILE A 159 -9.36 17.53 -11.38
C ILE A 159 -9.53 17.21 -12.87
N PHE A 160 -9.58 15.93 -13.26
CA PHE A 160 -9.79 15.52 -14.65
C PHE A 160 -11.13 16.00 -15.22
N GLU A 161 -12.17 16.03 -14.39
CA GLU A 161 -13.50 16.55 -14.75
C GLU A 161 -13.54 18.08 -14.86
N GLY A 162 -12.43 18.79 -14.61
CA GLY A 162 -12.37 20.26 -14.68
C GLY A 162 -13.14 20.96 -13.56
N LYS A 163 -13.47 20.24 -12.47
CA LYS A 163 -14.22 20.77 -11.32
C LYS A 163 -13.36 21.56 -10.34
N VAL A 164 -12.05 21.65 -10.59
CA VAL A 164 -11.09 22.34 -9.73
C VAL A 164 -10.45 23.50 -10.48
N THR A 165 -10.49 24.69 -9.89
CA THR A 165 -9.78 25.86 -10.40
C THR A 165 -8.68 26.29 -9.43
N VAL A 166 -7.56 26.76 -9.98
CA VAL A 166 -6.42 27.30 -9.25
C VAL A 166 -6.14 28.69 -9.81
N ASN A 167 -6.19 29.71 -8.95
CA ASN A 167 -5.94 31.11 -9.32
C ASN A 167 -6.80 31.59 -10.51
N GLY A 168 -8.04 31.10 -10.60
CA GLY A 168 -9.01 31.49 -11.63
C GLY A 168 -8.96 30.63 -12.91
N SER A 169 -7.99 29.73 -13.07
CA SER A 169 -7.90 28.84 -14.24
C SER A 169 -8.32 27.41 -13.89
N VAL A 170 -9.09 26.77 -14.77
CA VAL A 170 -9.45 25.34 -14.63
C VAL A 170 -8.18 24.50 -14.74
N CYS A 171 -7.95 23.65 -13.74
CA CYS A 171 -6.81 22.76 -13.71
C CYS A 171 -7.27 21.33 -14.01
N THR A 172 -6.72 20.73 -15.08
CA THR A 172 -6.96 19.33 -15.47
C THR A 172 -5.77 18.41 -15.19
N SER A 173 -4.62 18.98 -14.84
CA SER A 173 -3.43 18.20 -14.47
C SER A 173 -3.41 17.93 -12.96
N PRO A 174 -3.52 16.66 -12.52
CA PRO A 174 -3.46 16.34 -11.09
C PRO A 174 -2.06 16.48 -10.51
N GLN A 175 -1.03 16.58 -11.35
CA GLN A 175 0.37 16.74 -10.92
C GLN A 175 0.75 18.20 -10.63
N THR A 176 -0.15 19.14 -10.92
CA THR A 176 0.04 20.56 -10.60
C THR A 176 0.41 20.72 -9.14
N ARG A 177 1.51 21.45 -8.90
CA ARG A 177 1.95 21.78 -7.56
C ARG A 177 1.34 23.12 -7.16
N VAL A 178 0.78 23.16 -5.97
CA VAL A 178 0.10 24.31 -5.40
C VAL A 178 0.59 24.55 -3.98
N ASP A 179 0.59 25.81 -3.58
CA ASP A 179 0.86 26.25 -2.23
C ASP A 179 -0.42 26.81 -1.62
N LEU A 180 -0.95 26.13 -0.60
CA LEU A 180 -2.20 26.50 0.05
C LEU A 180 -2.15 27.89 0.72
N SER A 181 -0.96 28.38 1.05
CA SER A 181 -0.79 29.71 1.66
C SER A 181 -0.96 30.83 0.62
N LYS A 182 -0.46 30.61 -0.61
CA LYS A 182 -0.39 31.61 -1.69
C LYS A 182 -1.57 31.46 -2.67
N ASP A 183 -1.84 30.25 -3.12
CA ASP A 183 -2.81 29.97 -4.17
C ASP A 183 -4.27 30.02 -3.67
N SER A 184 -5.18 30.44 -4.54
CA SER A 184 -6.62 30.35 -4.33
C SER A 184 -7.20 29.20 -5.13
N ILE A 185 -7.60 28.14 -4.41
CA ILE A 185 -8.14 26.91 -4.99
C ILE A 185 -9.65 26.89 -4.78
N TYR A 186 -10.41 26.55 -5.83
CA TYR A 186 -11.85 26.31 -5.73
C TYR A 186 -12.18 24.90 -6.23
N VAL A 187 -13.16 24.27 -5.59
CA VAL A 187 -13.71 22.96 -5.98
C VAL A 187 -15.21 23.12 -6.14
N ASN A 188 -15.75 22.84 -7.33
CA ASN A 188 -17.17 23.07 -7.64
C ASN A 188 -17.64 24.50 -7.30
N GLY A 189 -16.80 25.50 -7.52
CA GLY A 189 -17.09 26.90 -7.18
C GLY A 189 -16.91 27.28 -5.70
N ASN A 190 -16.68 26.31 -4.80
CA ASN A 190 -16.43 26.59 -3.38
C ASN A 190 -14.94 26.78 -3.11
N ARG A 191 -14.59 27.89 -2.45
CA ARG A 191 -13.21 28.18 -2.08
C ARG A 191 -12.71 27.20 -1.04
N LEU A 192 -11.54 26.60 -1.30
CA LEU A 192 -10.87 25.73 -0.34
C LEU A 192 -10.34 26.57 0.84
N SER A 193 -10.59 26.10 2.06
CA SER A 193 -10.02 26.72 3.26
C SER A 193 -8.49 26.68 3.22
N LYS A 194 -7.85 27.81 3.52
CA LYS A 194 -6.39 27.87 3.72
C LYS A 194 -5.94 27.13 4.99
N ARG A 195 -6.84 26.98 5.96
CA ARG A 195 -6.59 26.24 7.20
C ARG A 195 -7.02 24.78 7.01
N LEU A 196 -6.05 23.88 7.06
CA LEU A 196 -6.29 22.44 7.05
C LEU A 196 -6.89 21.97 8.39
N PRO A 197 -7.68 20.89 8.39
CA PRO A 197 -8.20 20.33 9.62
C PRO A 197 -7.05 19.78 10.50
N PRO A 198 -7.23 19.74 11.83
CA PRO A 198 -6.23 19.20 12.74
C PRO A 198 -5.96 17.72 12.44
N LYS A 199 -4.75 17.26 12.76
CA LYS A 199 -4.37 15.86 12.60
C LYS A 199 -4.94 15.04 13.75
N LEU A 200 -5.69 14.00 13.41
CA LEU A 200 -6.33 13.08 14.35
C LEU A 200 -5.71 11.69 14.20
N HIS A 201 -5.48 11.02 15.33
CA HIS A 201 -4.86 9.70 15.36
C HIS A 201 -5.59 8.84 16.39
N PHE A 202 -6.14 7.70 15.96
CA PHE A 202 -6.90 6.80 16.81
C PHE A 202 -6.35 5.38 16.73
N ALA A 203 -6.33 4.70 17.86
CA ALA A 203 -6.25 3.24 17.92
C ALA A 203 -7.66 2.69 18.11
N LEU A 204 -8.11 1.90 17.15
CA LEU A 204 -9.42 1.24 17.17
C LEU A 204 -9.24 -0.25 17.44
N ASN A 205 -10.06 -0.80 18.34
CA ASN A 205 -10.25 -2.23 18.44
C ASN A 205 -11.31 -2.68 17.42
N LYS A 206 -10.88 -3.02 16.20
CA LYS A 206 -11.76 -3.37 15.09
C LYS A 206 -12.61 -4.61 15.43
N PRO A 207 -13.95 -4.54 15.30
CA PRO A 207 -14.82 -5.70 15.42
C PRO A 207 -14.81 -6.58 14.15
N LYS A 208 -15.23 -7.83 14.31
CA LYS A 208 -15.42 -8.78 13.20
C LYS A 208 -16.58 -8.30 12.31
N GLY A 209 -16.47 -8.49 11.01
CA GLY A 209 -17.52 -8.11 10.04
C GLY A 209 -17.41 -6.68 9.50
N TYR A 210 -16.46 -5.89 9.98
CA TYR A 210 -16.19 -4.54 9.48
C TYR A 210 -15.09 -4.54 8.42
N ILE A 211 -15.25 -3.71 7.39
CA ILE A 211 -14.33 -3.60 6.25
C ILE A 211 -13.45 -2.36 6.43
N CYS A 212 -12.15 -2.49 6.14
CA CYS A 212 -11.20 -1.37 6.10
C CYS A 212 -11.32 -0.60 4.77
N SER A 213 -12.53 -0.17 4.42
CA SER A 213 -12.83 0.66 3.24
C SER A 213 -13.18 2.08 3.71
N ASN A 214 -12.87 3.05 2.87
CA ASN A 214 -13.29 4.45 3.05
C ASN A 214 -14.50 4.80 2.15
N GLY A 215 -15.18 3.78 1.64
CA GLY A 215 -16.37 3.90 0.82
C GLY A 215 -17.62 4.18 1.66
N LYS A 216 -18.79 4.08 1.00
CA LYS A 216 -20.10 4.27 1.62
C LYS A 216 -20.69 2.94 2.11
N GLU A 217 -19.86 1.97 2.47
CA GLU A 217 -20.35 0.70 2.98
C GLU A 217 -20.89 0.88 4.42
N PRO A 218 -22.02 0.26 4.76
CA PRO A 218 -22.65 0.43 6.08
C PRO A 218 -21.76 -0.09 7.22
N LYS A 219 -21.01 -1.18 6.97
CA LYS A 219 -20.07 -1.80 7.93
C LYS A 219 -18.62 -1.43 7.60
N SER A 220 -18.34 -0.14 7.42
CA SER A 220 -16.98 0.36 7.27
C SER A 220 -16.35 0.69 8.63
N VAL A 221 -15.04 0.58 8.75
CA VAL A 221 -14.33 1.01 9.97
C VAL A 221 -14.60 2.49 10.31
N VAL A 222 -14.85 3.32 9.29
CA VAL A 222 -15.12 4.76 9.46
C VAL A 222 -16.49 5.01 10.09
N SER A 223 -17.50 4.17 9.86
CA SER A 223 -18.84 4.35 10.47
C SER A 223 -18.84 4.16 12.00
N LEU A 224 -17.83 3.49 12.56
CA LEU A 224 -17.64 3.39 14.01
C LEU A 224 -17.32 4.74 14.67
N PHE A 225 -17.00 5.77 13.88
CA PHE A 225 -16.73 7.13 14.37
C PHE A 225 -17.95 8.06 14.27
N ASP A 226 -19.14 7.58 13.87
CA ASP A 226 -20.32 8.45 13.69
C ASP A 226 -20.67 9.23 14.96
N ASP A 227 -20.52 8.63 16.14
CA ASP A 227 -20.76 9.30 17.41
C ASP A 227 -19.72 10.41 17.70
N TYR A 228 -18.46 10.19 17.34
CA TYR A 228 -17.42 11.24 17.39
C TYR A 228 -17.85 12.45 16.56
N TRP A 229 -18.36 12.19 15.35
CA TRP A 229 -18.72 13.24 14.41
C TRP A 229 -19.94 14.05 14.81
N LYS A 230 -20.90 13.45 15.53
CA LYS A 230 -22.02 14.20 16.12
C LYS A 230 -21.54 15.30 17.06
N SER A 231 -20.45 15.07 17.79
CA SER A 231 -19.85 16.05 18.70
C SER A 231 -18.86 17.03 18.04
N TRP A 232 -18.42 16.77 16.80
CA TRP A 232 -17.33 17.53 16.16
C TRP A 232 -17.60 19.02 16.08
N ASN A 233 -18.78 19.43 15.59
CA ASN A 233 -19.12 20.83 15.42
C ASN A 233 -19.20 21.58 16.76
N LYS A 234 -19.51 20.88 17.86
CA LYS A 234 -19.55 21.45 19.21
C LYS A 234 -18.13 21.70 19.75
N THR A 235 -17.22 20.77 19.51
CA THR A 235 -15.83 20.87 20.00
C THR A 235 -14.95 21.74 19.10
N ASN A 236 -15.24 21.78 17.79
CA ASN A 236 -14.41 22.43 16.77
C ASN A 236 -15.23 23.37 15.88
N PRO A 237 -15.76 24.49 16.42
CA PRO A 237 -16.59 25.40 15.66
C PRO A 237 -15.79 26.04 14.50
N GLY A 238 -16.37 26.04 13.30
CA GLY A 238 -15.77 26.65 12.12
C GLY A 238 -14.62 25.86 11.48
N ILE A 239 -14.30 24.66 11.99
CA ILE A 239 -13.25 23.80 11.41
C ILE A 239 -13.92 22.72 10.56
N PRO A 240 -13.52 22.57 9.27
CA PRO A 240 -14.08 21.54 8.41
C PRO A 240 -13.80 20.15 8.97
N ARG A 241 -14.79 19.26 8.86
CA ARG A 241 -14.67 17.87 9.31
C ARG A 241 -13.54 17.17 8.54
N PRO A 242 -12.50 16.65 9.20
CA PRO A 242 -11.48 15.87 8.52
C PRO A 242 -12.02 14.54 8.01
N ARG A 243 -11.47 14.07 6.90
CA ARG A 243 -11.72 12.73 6.37
C ARG A 243 -10.77 11.73 7.03
N LEU A 244 -11.30 10.80 7.82
CA LEU A 244 -10.53 9.70 8.38
C LEU A 244 -10.38 8.55 7.38
N PHE A 245 -9.29 7.82 7.53
CA PHE A 245 -8.98 6.58 6.83
C PHE A 245 -8.10 5.68 7.70
N THR A 246 -8.04 4.39 7.35
CA THR A 246 -7.21 3.41 8.05
C THR A 246 -5.75 3.47 7.60
N ALA A 247 -4.82 3.29 8.52
CA ALA A 247 -3.41 3.01 8.22
C ALA A 247 -3.21 1.49 8.19
N GLY A 248 -3.11 0.97 6.97
CA GLY A 248 -3.08 -0.46 6.70
C GLY A 248 -4.48 -1.07 6.76
N ARG A 249 -4.55 -2.40 6.63
CA ARG A 249 -5.82 -3.12 6.62
C ARG A 249 -5.82 -4.28 7.61
N LEU A 250 -7.02 -4.70 7.95
CA LEU A 250 -7.33 -5.98 8.59
C LEU A 250 -8.48 -6.61 7.82
N ASP A 251 -8.42 -7.93 7.65
CA ASP A 251 -9.48 -8.67 6.99
C ASP A 251 -10.81 -8.52 7.72
N VAL A 252 -11.89 -8.79 7.01
CA VAL A 252 -13.26 -8.71 7.55
C VAL A 252 -13.43 -9.61 8.77
N ALA A 253 -12.85 -10.82 8.73
CA ALA A 253 -12.92 -11.79 9.81
C ALA A 253 -11.92 -11.53 10.95
N THR A 254 -10.97 -10.60 10.77
CA THR A 254 -9.89 -10.31 11.72
C THR A 254 -10.29 -9.14 12.63
N THR A 255 -10.03 -9.28 13.93
CA THR A 255 -10.33 -8.27 14.96
C THR A 255 -9.06 -7.60 15.48
N GLY A 256 -9.22 -6.57 16.31
CA GLY A 256 -8.13 -5.98 17.06
C GLY A 256 -7.59 -4.69 16.47
N LEU A 257 -6.35 -4.38 16.82
CA LEU A 257 -5.74 -3.06 16.64
C LEU A 257 -5.67 -2.64 15.17
N ILE A 258 -6.28 -1.52 14.84
CA ILE A 258 -6.07 -0.79 13.60
C ILE A 258 -5.95 0.70 13.88
N ILE A 259 -5.04 1.37 13.17
CA ILE A 259 -4.86 2.81 13.31
C ILE A 259 -5.78 3.53 12.32
N VAL A 260 -6.46 4.57 12.78
CA VAL A 260 -7.33 5.41 11.97
C VAL A 260 -6.87 6.86 12.10
N THR A 261 -6.69 7.55 10.98
CA THR A 261 -6.13 8.91 10.96
C THR A 261 -6.57 9.69 9.73
N ASN A 262 -6.39 11.00 9.73
CA ASN A 262 -6.43 11.85 8.52
C ASN A 262 -5.02 12.25 8.04
N ASP A 263 -3.96 11.86 8.75
CA ASP A 263 -2.58 12.15 8.38
C ASP A 263 -2.02 11.10 7.43
N GLY A 264 -2.00 11.42 6.14
CA GLY A 264 -1.58 10.51 5.08
C GLY A 264 -0.10 10.15 5.16
N ASP A 265 0.74 11.04 5.65
CA ASP A 265 2.19 10.80 5.75
C ASP A 265 2.47 9.79 6.89
N PHE A 266 1.79 9.95 8.03
CA PHE A 266 1.83 8.99 9.14
C PHE A 266 1.24 7.62 8.77
N ALA A 267 0.11 7.60 8.09
CA ALA A 267 -0.51 6.35 7.64
C ALA A 267 0.40 5.59 6.67
N GLN A 268 1.04 6.29 5.73
CA GLN A 268 2.03 5.71 4.83
C GLN A 268 3.20 5.14 5.62
N GLN A 269 3.73 5.89 6.60
CA GLN A 269 4.85 5.45 7.41
C GLN A 269 4.55 4.14 8.16
N ILE A 270 3.38 3.98 8.78
CA ILE A 270 3.04 2.73 9.51
C ILE A 270 2.79 1.55 8.56
N SER A 271 2.20 1.83 7.39
CA SER A 271 1.68 0.79 6.50
C SER A 271 2.70 0.32 5.48
N HIS A 272 3.74 1.11 5.19
CA HIS A 272 4.68 0.79 4.14
C HIS A 272 5.58 -0.39 4.53
N PRO A 273 5.81 -1.37 3.63
CA PRO A 273 6.63 -2.55 3.93
C PRO A 273 8.06 -2.20 4.37
N SER A 274 8.65 -1.12 3.83
CA SER A 274 10.02 -0.71 4.20
C SER A 274 10.15 -0.25 5.65
N SER A 275 9.04 0.06 6.32
CA SER A 275 9.07 0.55 7.71
C SER A 275 9.33 -0.56 8.72
N LYS A 276 9.26 -1.84 8.30
CA LYS A 276 9.57 -3.03 9.11
C LYS A 276 8.88 -3.07 10.48
N PHE A 277 7.72 -2.43 10.62
CA PHE A 277 6.97 -2.47 11.86
C PHE A 277 6.40 -3.86 12.09
N THR A 278 6.88 -4.51 13.15
CA THR A 278 6.37 -5.78 13.64
C THR A 278 4.90 -5.67 14.03
N LYS A 279 4.11 -6.66 13.66
CA LYS A 279 2.69 -6.78 13.93
C LYS A 279 2.48 -8.09 14.67
N GLU A 280 1.88 -8.00 15.85
CA GLU A 280 1.63 -9.17 16.69
C GLU A 280 0.18 -9.59 16.60
N TYR A 281 -0.03 -10.87 16.33
CA TYR A 281 -1.33 -11.50 16.23
C TYR A 281 -1.46 -12.60 17.27
N ILE A 282 -2.65 -12.68 17.85
CA ILE A 282 -3.10 -13.83 18.63
C ILE A 282 -4.09 -14.61 17.76
N ALA A 283 -3.70 -15.82 17.36
CA ALA A 283 -4.54 -16.75 16.62
C ALA A 283 -5.11 -17.80 17.57
N THR A 284 -6.43 -17.92 17.63
CA THR A 284 -7.11 -19.02 18.33
C THR A 284 -7.34 -20.14 17.32
N ILE A 285 -6.90 -21.34 17.64
CA ILE A 285 -6.86 -22.48 16.71
C ILE A 285 -7.95 -23.49 17.07
N GLU A 286 -8.46 -24.19 16.07
CA GLU A 286 -9.36 -25.33 16.25
C GLU A 286 -8.55 -26.62 16.40
N GLY A 287 -8.88 -27.44 17.40
CA GLY A 287 -8.17 -28.69 17.69
C GLY A 287 -6.94 -28.52 18.59
N THR A 288 -5.97 -29.42 18.42
CA THR A 288 -4.75 -29.49 19.23
C THR A 288 -3.52 -28.97 18.48
N ILE A 289 -2.58 -28.38 19.21
CA ILE A 289 -1.31 -27.88 18.65
C ILE A 289 -0.18 -28.78 19.11
N HIS A 290 0.60 -29.29 18.15
CA HIS A 290 1.79 -30.09 18.38
C HIS A 290 3.04 -29.31 17.96
N ARG A 291 4.20 -29.72 18.47
CA ARG A 291 5.49 -29.10 18.16
C ARG A 291 5.77 -29.00 16.65
N ARG A 292 5.39 -30.02 15.88
CA ARG A 292 5.51 -30.02 14.41
C ARG A 292 4.80 -28.84 13.73
N HIS A 293 3.66 -28.39 14.27
CA HIS A 293 2.94 -27.26 13.71
C HIS A 293 3.69 -25.95 13.97
N LEU A 294 4.29 -25.79 15.15
CA LEU A 294 5.10 -24.62 15.47
C LEU A 294 6.31 -24.52 14.53
N ILE A 295 7.00 -25.65 14.31
CA ILE A 295 8.14 -25.72 13.38
C ILE A 295 7.71 -25.31 11.98
N ALA A 296 6.62 -25.89 11.45
CA ALA A 296 6.11 -25.57 10.12
C ALA A 296 5.71 -24.09 9.96
N ILE A 297 5.14 -23.46 10.99
CA ILE A 297 4.84 -22.01 10.96
C ILE A 297 6.14 -21.20 10.97
N SER A 298 7.11 -21.60 11.80
CA SER A 298 8.41 -20.92 11.91
C SER A 298 9.28 -21.05 10.66
N GLU A 299 9.13 -22.12 9.88
CA GLU A 299 9.78 -22.28 8.57
C GLU A 299 9.19 -21.36 7.49
N GLY A 300 8.01 -20.79 7.73
CA GLY A 300 7.36 -19.88 6.81
C GLY A 300 6.54 -20.57 5.72
N THR A 301 5.99 -19.78 4.81
CA THR A 301 5.25 -20.27 3.64
C THR A 301 5.29 -19.27 2.51
N GLU A 302 4.95 -19.70 1.29
CA GLU A 302 4.80 -18.80 0.16
C GLU A 302 3.47 -18.02 0.24
N VAL A 303 3.55 -16.69 0.19
CA VAL A 303 2.40 -15.77 0.17
C VAL A 303 2.58 -14.81 -0.99
N GLU A 304 1.68 -14.88 -1.97
CA GLU A 304 1.73 -14.03 -3.18
C GLU A 304 3.09 -14.09 -3.91
N GLY A 305 3.65 -15.30 -4.08
CA GLY A 305 4.90 -15.51 -4.81
C GLY A 305 6.18 -15.21 -4.01
N VAL A 306 6.06 -14.89 -2.71
CA VAL A 306 7.21 -14.59 -1.85
C VAL A 306 7.16 -15.45 -0.61
N HIS A 307 8.30 -16.06 -0.29
CA HIS A 307 8.45 -16.84 0.92
C HIS A 307 8.51 -15.92 2.15
N CYS A 308 7.48 -16.00 3.00
CA CYS A 308 7.30 -15.18 4.19
C CYS A 308 7.60 -16.01 5.43
N VAL A 309 8.47 -15.50 6.30
CA VAL A 309 8.89 -16.16 7.54
C VAL A 309 8.49 -15.27 8.73
N PRO A 310 7.76 -15.79 9.72
CA PRO A 310 7.41 -15.00 10.90
C PRO A 310 8.64 -14.75 11.78
N ASP A 311 8.69 -13.58 12.40
CA ASP A 311 9.77 -13.21 13.33
C ASP A 311 9.73 -14.04 14.61
N TYR A 312 8.52 -14.46 15.01
CA TYR A 312 8.30 -15.16 16.28
C TYR A 312 7.00 -15.95 16.26
N VAL A 313 7.04 -17.17 16.81
CA VAL A 313 5.90 -18.06 16.96
C VAL A 313 5.95 -18.69 18.35
N GLU A 314 4.88 -18.58 19.12
CA GLU A 314 4.80 -19.09 20.49
C GLU A 314 3.41 -19.67 20.77
N LEU A 315 3.38 -20.86 21.39
CA LEU A 315 2.17 -21.40 21.99
C LEU A 315 1.92 -20.71 23.33
N LEU A 316 0.81 -19.98 23.43
CA LEU A 316 0.46 -19.30 24.66
C LEU A 316 -0.09 -20.28 25.71
N PRO A 317 0.10 -19.99 27.01
CA PRO A 317 -0.51 -20.76 28.08
C PRO A 317 -2.04 -20.87 27.93
N ALA A 318 -2.55 -22.03 28.30
CA ALA A 318 -3.98 -22.27 28.42
C ALA A 318 -4.60 -21.26 29.39
N GLN A 319 -5.79 -20.79 29.08
CA GLN A 319 -6.56 -19.95 30.00
C GLN A 319 -7.88 -20.64 30.34
N PRO A 320 -8.31 -20.56 31.61
CA PRO A 320 -9.50 -21.25 32.08
C PRO A 320 -10.75 -20.86 31.27
N ASP A 321 -10.83 -19.60 30.84
CA ASP A 321 -11.98 -19.07 30.10
C ASP A 321 -11.93 -19.31 28.58
N VAL A 322 -10.79 -19.79 28.06
CA VAL A 322 -10.59 -20.00 26.62
C VAL A 322 -10.16 -21.45 26.38
N PRO A 323 -11.11 -22.34 25.99
CA PRO A 323 -10.83 -23.77 25.85
C PRO A 323 -9.94 -24.09 24.65
N ARG A 324 -9.78 -23.16 23.71
CA ARG A 324 -9.02 -23.36 22.48
C ARG A 324 -7.57 -22.90 22.64
N PRO A 325 -6.59 -23.62 22.08
CA PRO A 325 -5.20 -23.21 22.11
C PRO A 325 -4.98 -21.92 21.31
N ARG A 326 -3.99 -21.13 21.75
CA ARG A 326 -3.70 -19.82 21.16
C ARG A 326 -2.23 -19.73 20.76
N LEU A 327 -1.98 -19.20 19.57
CA LEU A 327 -0.65 -18.90 19.06
C LEU A 327 -0.43 -17.40 19.05
N ARG A 328 0.74 -16.98 19.51
CA ARG A 328 1.28 -15.66 19.26
C ARG A 328 2.18 -15.72 18.04
N ILE A 329 1.90 -14.88 17.05
CA ILE A 329 2.66 -14.80 15.79
C ILE A 329 3.04 -13.35 15.55
N VAL A 330 4.31 -13.10 15.29
CA VAL A 330 4.84 -11.77 14.96
C VAL A 330 5.35 -11.77 13.52
N VAL A 331 4.92 -10.80 12.74
CA VAL A 331 5.32 -10.62 11.34
C VAL A 331 5.67 -9.15 11.05
N HIS A 332 6.57 -8.89 10.11
CA HIS A 332 6.96 -7.53 9.71
C HIS A 332 6.52 -7.14 8.30
N GLU A 333 6.25 -8.09 7.40
CA GLU A 333 5.88 -7.79 6.00
C GLU A 333 4.45 -7.26 5.88
N GLY A 334 3.48 -7.91 6.54
CA GLY A 334 2.08 -7.52 6.53
C GLY A 334 1.39 -7.75 5.18
N ARG A 335 1.73 -8.85 4.49
CA ARG A 335 1.12 -9.24 3.21
C ARG A 335 -0.35 -9.65 3.38
N ASN A 336 -1.06 -9.73 2.27
CA ASN A 336 -2.45 -10.14 2.27
C ASN A 336 -2.58 -11.57 2.82
N HIS A 337 -3.40 -11.74 3.87
CA HIS A 337 -3.64 -13.02 4.54
C HIS A 337 -2.38 -13.77 5.05
N GLU A 338 -1.23 -13.10 5.22
CA GLU A 338 0.05 -13.73 5.59
C GLU A 338 -0.04 -14.70 6.77
N VAL A 339 -0.56 -14.24 7.92
CA VAL A 339 -0.70 -15.07 9.12
C VAL A 339 -1.68 -16.23 8.91
N ARG A 340 -2.67 -16.07 8.03
CA ARG A 340 -3.63 -17.13 7.73
C ARG A 340 -3.00 -18.23 6.90
N GLU A 341 -2.22 -17.86 5.88
CA GLU A 341 -1.50 -18.83 5.05
C GLU A 341 -0.43 -19.56 5.85
N LEU A 342 0.30 -18.88 6.75
CA LEU A 342 1.27 -19.52 7.65
C LEU A 342 0.63 -20.63 8.49
N ILE A 343 -0.51 -20.34 9.13
CA ILE A 343 -1.22 -21.31 9.97
C ILE A 343 -1.82 -22.44 9.12
N LYS A 344 -2.40 -22.11 7.95
CA LYS A 344 -2.98 -23.09 7.03
C LYS A 344 -1.93 -24.06 6.49
N ASN A 345 -0.73 -23.58 6.15
CA ASN A 345 0.38 -24.41 5.69
C ASN A 345 0.81 -25.45 6.74
N ALA A 346 0.72 -25.10 8.02
CA ALA A 346 0.97 -26.02 9.13
C ALA A 346 -0.16 -27.03 9.39
N GLY A 347 -1.21 -27.05 8.54
CA GLY A 347 -2.36 -27.95 8.67
C GLY A 347 -3.35 -27.55 9.77
N LEU A 348 -3.32 -26.29 10.23
CA LEU A 348 -4.17 -25.80 11.29
C LEU A 348 -5.33 -24.93 10.76
N GLN A 349 -6.43 -24.90 11.52
CA GLN A 349 -7.59 -24.06 11.23
C GLN A 349 -7.73 -22.94 12.25
N ILE A 350 -7.96 -21.72 11.76
CA ILE A 350 -8.11 -20.53 12.61
C ILE A 350 -9.58 -20.37 13.00
N HIS A 351 -9.85 -20.43 14.30
CA HIS A 351 -11.13 -20.03 14.86
C HIS A 351 -11.30 -18.50 14.89
N SER A 352 -10.28 -17.80 15.38
CA SER A 352 -10.27 -16.34 15.44
C SER A 352 -8.85 -15.79 15.33
N LEU A 353 -8.73 -14.58 14.77
CA LEU A 353 -7.46 -13.88 14.61
C LEU A 353 -7.62 -12.44 15.13
N LYS A 354 -6.76 -12.05 16.07
CA LYS A 354 -6.77 -10.72 16.67
C LYS A 354 -5.39 -10.09 16.59
N ARG A 355 -5.27 -8.92 15.95
CA ARG A 355 -4.04 -8.12 16.03
C ARG A 355 -3.99 -7.37 17.36
N VAL A 356 -2.92 -7.54 18.12
CA VAL A 356 -2.79 -6.96 19.47
C VAL A 356 -1.69 -5.93 19.59
N ARG A 357 -0.76 -5.84 18.62
CA ARG A 357 0.34 -4.87 18.65
C ARG A 357 0.75 -4.44 17.24
N ILE A 358 1.14 -3.18 17.09
CA ILE A 358 1.81 -2.64 15.90
C ILE A 358 3.02 -1.83 16.41
N GLY A 359 4.22 -2.18 15.96
CA GLY A 359 5.45 -1.58 16.48
C GLY A 359 5.53 -1.69 18.00
N GLY A 360 5.80 -0.58 18.68
CA GLY A 360 5.80 -0.51 20.15
C GLY A 360 4.42 -0.37 20.78
N PHE A 361 3.38 -0.05 20.01
CA PHE A 361 2.05 0.23 20.56
C PHE A 361 1.19 -1.03 20.66
N ARG A 362 0.78 -1.37 21.89
CA ARG A 362 -0.10 -2.50 22.20
C ARG A 362 -1.54 -2.03 22.39
N LEU A 363 -2.49 -2.84 21.90
CA LEU A 363 -3.90 -2.61 22.11
C LEU A 363 -4.21 -2.62 23.62
N PRO A 364 -4.82 -1.55 24.17
CA PRO A 364 -5.23 -1.54 25.57
C PRO A 364 -6.22 -2.67 25.87
N SER A 365 -6.06 -3.34 27.00
CA SER A 365 -6.87 -4.51 27.38
C SER A 365 -8.32 -4.15 27.72
N ASP A 366 -8.53 -2.94 28.21
CA ASP A 366 -9.81 -2.34 28.58
C ASP A 366 -10.58 -1.75 27.37
N LEU A 367 -9.92 -1.62 26.21
CA LEU A 367 -10.56 -1.09 25.01
C LEU A 367 -11.50 -2.13 24.38
N GLY A 368 -12.80 -1.96 24.61
CA GLY A 368 -13.85 -2.83 24.07
C GLY A 368 -13.89 -2.88 22.53
N LEU A 369 -14.51 -3.93 21.97
CA LEU A 369 -14.68 -4.06 20.51
C LEU A 369 -15.49 -2.89 19.94
N GLY A 370 -15.05 -2.34 18.80
CA GLY A 370 -15.65 -1.17 18.17
C GLY A 370 -15.34 0.16 18.86
N LYS A 371 -14.68 0.13 20.03
CA LYS A 371 -14.22 1.34 20.71
C LYS A 371 -12.83 1.73 20.24
N TYR A 372 -12.57 3.02 20.29
CA TYR A 372 -11.30 3.63 19.93
C TYR A 372 -10.81 4.55 21.06
N THR A 373 -9.51 4.77 21.07
CA THR A 373 -8.85 5.78 21.92
C THR A 373 -8.01 6.69 21.04
N GLU A 374 -7.89 7.95 21.44
CA GLU A 374 -7.01 8.92 20.77
C GLU A 374 -5.55 8.68 21.18
N LEU A 375 -4.66 8.65 20.20
CA LEU A 375 -3.24 8.39 20.40
C LEU A 375 -2.54 9.65 20.89
N LYS A 376 -1.89 9.56 22.05
CA LYS A 376 -1.07 10.63 22.60
C LYS A 376 0.29 10.67 21.91
N GLU A 377 1.06 11.74 22.11
CA GLU A 377 2.39 11.87 21.53
C GLU A 377 3.33 10.71 21.88
N ALA A 378 3.24 10.19 23.11
CA ALA A 378 4.00 9.02 23.53
C ALA A 378 3.65 7.77 22.68
N ASP A 379 2.36 7.55 22.42
CA ASP A 379 1.90 6.43 21.60
C ASP A 379 2.33 6.56 20.14
N LEU A 380 2.31 7.80 19.63
CA LEU A 380 2.76 8.11 18.28
C LEU A 380 4.26 7.83 18.09
N LYS A 381 5.08 8.11 19.10
CA LYS A 381 6.51 7.75 19.10
C LYS A 381 6.71 6.24 19.04
N LEU A 382 5.89 5.46 19.76
CA LEU A 382 5.94 3.99 19.72
C LEU A 382 5.54 3.41 18.34
N LEU A 383 4.73 4.15 17.59
CA LEU A 383 4.39 3.87 16.20
C LEU A 383 5.40 4.47 15.21
N GLY A 384 6.55 4.91 15.71
CA GLY A 384 7.70 5.42 14.97
C GLY A 384 7.49 6.78 14.32
N ARG A 385 6.50 7.58 14.73
CA ARG A 385 6.39 8.97 14.26
C ARG A 385 7.67 9.72 14.64
N GLU A 386 8.45 10.08 13.63
CA GLU A 386 9.55 11.02 13.82
C GLU A 386 8.93 12.38 14.16
N ILE A 387 9.29 12.93 15.31
CA ILE A 387 8.96 14.33 15.60
C ILE A 387 9.76 15.14 14.58
N GLN A 388 9.09 15.67 13.56
CA GLN A 388 9.63 16.80 12.83
C GLN A 388 9.72 17.93 13.84
N GLY A 389 10.93 18.15 14.36
CA GLY A 389 11.22 19.24 15.28
C GLY A 389 10.70 20.53 14.66
N SER A 390 9.80 21.21 15.37
CA SER A 390 9.56 22.63 15.18
C SER A 390 10.83 23.36 15.62
N THR A 391 11.77 23.51 14.69
CA THR A 391 12.81 24.55 14.75
C THR A 391 12.41 25.68 13.83
#